data_AF-A0A927X8B2-F1
#
_entry.id   AF-A0A927X8B2-F1
#
_cell.length_a   1.000
_cell.length_b   1.000
_cell.length_c   1.000
_cell.angle_alpha   90.00
_cell.angle_beta   90.00
_cell.angle_gamma   90.00
#
_symmetry.space_group_name_H-M   'P 1'
#
loop_
_entity.id
_entity.type
_entity.pdbx_description
1 polymer ?
#
loop_
_entity_poly.entity_id
_entity_poly.type
_entity_poly.pdbx_seq_one_letter_code
_entity_poly.pdbx_strand_id
1 'polypeptide(L)'
;MVNDIYGFHGRNRTIDSDSYTPNANYRILTVLKTLNLIEDNGTFDNMRCYKLTTDAFSLLDTINLNFKVMFKNSSEIEAIIGEIDICDDDSIICDNFPLDQEKIVDINEVDDEFNSDVADKIKNKNINKNNLLNDTVENSTYVYVKRRKRSSDVTSHTRIRANGICDLCGNKAPFDDKYGVPYLETHHLVTLASNGPDAIFNTVALCPNCHRKMHSLDLVDDREFLKKVIYNYLLNDEEKEALEKFEKLFNITK
;
A
#
# COMPACT_ATOMS: atom_id res chain seq x y z
N MET A 1 -23.85 16.41 -11.42
CA MET A 1 -22.50 16.42 -12.05
C MET A 1 -21.51 16.98 -11.05
N VAL A 2 -20.44 16.23 -10.76
CA VAL A 2 -19.38 16.68 -9.85
C VAL A 2 -18.50 17.68 -10.61
N ASN A 3 -18.47 18.93 -10.17
CA ASN A 3 -17.74 20.02 -10.85
C ASN A 3 -16.40 20.37 -10.19
N ASP A 4 -16.17 19.82 -9.00
CA ASP A 4 -15.07 20.18 -8.13
C ASP A 4 -14.17 18.98 -7.84
N ILE A 5 -12.86 19.25 -7.82
CA ILE A 5 -11.80 18.32 -7.47
C ILE A 5 -11.14 18.84 -6.20
N TYR A 6 -11.02 17.98 -5.19
CA TYR A 6 -10.45 18.34 -3.90
C TYR A 6 -9.02 17.80 -3.75
N GLY A 7 -8.13 18.61 -3.18
CA GLY A 7 -6.71 18.34 -3.01
C GLY A 7 -6.19 18.80 -1.66
N PHE A 8 -5.10 18.21 -1.18
CA PHE A 8 -4.48 18.63 0.08
C PHE A 8 -3.61 19.89 -0.11
N HIS A 9 -3.49 20.71 0.92
CA HIS A 9 -2.56 21.84 0.95
C HIS A 9 -1.09 21.38 0.86
N GLY A 10 -0.30 22.02 0.00
CA GLY A 10 1.16 21.96 0.09
C GLY A 10 1.66 22.75 1.30
N ARG A 11 2.64 22.21 2.05
CA ARG A 11 3.15 22.78 3.31
C ARG A 11 3.65 24.23 3.16
N ASN A 12 3.34 25.09 4.13
CA ASN A 12 4.18 26.24 4.45
C ASN A 12 5.44 25.74 5.20
N ARG A 13 6.61 26.29 4.88
CA ARG A 13 7.93 25.82 5.36
C ARG A 13 8.23 26.14 6.84
N THR A 14 7.22 26.17 7.71
CA THR A 14 7.43 26.46 9.13
C THR A 14 6.62 25.51 10.00
N ILE A 15 7.37 24.61 10.66
CA ILE A 15 7.12 23.98 11.97
C ILE A 15 6.07 22.86 12.02
N ASP A 16 6.54 21.71 12.53
CA ASP A 16 5.90 20.54 13.14
C ASP A 16 4.42 20.25 12.83
N SER A 17 4.19 19.22 12.04
CA SER A 17 3.07 18.29 12.23
C SER A 17 3.27 16.99 11.43
N ASP A 18 3.06 15.86 12.10
CA ASP A 18 3.12 14.48 11.60
C ASP A 18 2.00 14.10 10.61
N SER A 19 1.67 14.99 9.66
CA SER A 19 0.69 14.69 8.62
C SER A 19 1.37 14.22 7.34
N TYR A 20 1.07 12.96 7.02
CA TYR A 20 1.32 12.26 5.76
C TYR A 20 0.96 13.16 4.56
N THR A 21 1.94 13.46 3.71
CA THR A 21 1.70 14.08 2.40
C THR A 21 1.24 12.99 1.42
N PRO A 22 0.00 13.02 0.89
CA PRO A 22 -0.39 12.14 -0.20
C PRO A 22 0.28 12.66 -1.49
N ASN A 23 1.51 12.19 -1.72
CA ASN A 23 2.35 12.52 -2.87
C ASN A 23 1.61 12.24 -4.20
N ALA A 24 0.65 11.31 -4.20
CA ALA A 24 -0.21 11.00 -5.34
C ALA A 24 -1.14 12.17 -5.75
N ASN A 25 -1.80 12.84 -4.79
CA ASN A 25 -2.72 13.94 -5.10
C ASN A 25 -1.96 15.14 -5.66
N TYR A 26 -0.77 15.44 -5.12
CA TYR A 26 0.05 16.53 -5.66
C TYR A 26 0.54 16.25 -7.09
N ARG A 27 0.91 14.99 -7.40
CA ARG A 27 1.33 14.59 -8.75
C ARG A 27 0.21 14.77 -9.77
N ILE A 28 -1.02 14.38 -9.44
CA ILE A 28 -2.17 14.54 -10.34
C ILE A 28 -2.56 16.01 -10.47
N LEU A 29 -2.74 16.72 -9.35
CA LEU A 29 -3.20 18.11 -9.36
C LEU A 29 -2.21 19.06 -10.04
N THR A 30 -0.89 18.82 -9.88
CA THR A 30 0.13 19.63 -10.56
C THR A 30 0.07 19.47 -12.06
N VAL A 31 -0.12 18.23 -12.54
CA VAL A 31 -0.26 17.95 -13.98
C VAL A 31 -1.55 18.56 -14.51
N LEU A 32 -2.69 18.35 -13.84
CA LEU A 32 -3.97 18.95 -14.25
C LEU A 32 -3.90 20.49 -14.30
N LYS A 33 -3.22 21.11 -13.33
CA LYS A 33 -3.04 22.57 -13.29
C LYS A 33 -2.08 23.05 -14.37
N THR A 34 -1.02 22.30 -14.68
CA THR A 34 -0.06 22.61 -15.76
C THR A 34 -0.71 22.49 -17.13
N LEU A 35 -1.64 21.54 -17.28
CA LEU A 35 -2.46 21.36 -18.49
C LEU A 35 -3.68 22.30 -18.54
N ASN A 36 -3.83 23.20 -17.56
CA ASN A 36 -4.95 24.14 -17.46
C ASN A 36 -6.34 23.47 -17.43
N LEU A 37 -6.41 22.25 -16.90
CA LEU A 37 -7.63 21.45 -16.78
C LEU A 37 -8.38 21.73 -15.46
N ILE A 38 -7.71 22.36 -14.51
CA ILE A 38 -8.31 22.77 -13.23
C ILE A 38 -7.91 24.20 -12.84
N GLU A 39 -8.83 24.92 -12.22
CA GLU A 39 -8.62 26.26 -11.65
C GLU A 39 -8.82 26.25 -10.12
N ASP A 40 -8.16 27.15 -9.41
CA ASP A 40 -8.26 27.23 -7.95
C ASP A 40 -9.66 27.73 -7.56
N ASN A 41 -10.38 26.96 -6.73
CA ASN A 41 -11.76 27.24 -6.30
C ASN A 41 -11.84 27.40 -4.76
N GLY A 42 -10.75 27.85 -4.14
CA GLY A 42 -10.70 28.15 -2.72
C GLY A 42 -10.42 26.91 -1.85
N THR A 43 -10.97 26.91 -0.64
CA THR A 43 -10.62 25.91 0.37
C THR A 43 -11.86 25.46 1.14
N PHE A 44 -12.02 24.15 1.30
CA PHE A 44 -13.10 23.54 2.07
C PHE A 44 -12.50 22.49 3.02
N ASP A 45 -12.82 22.59 4.31
CA ASP A 45 -12.34 21.68 5.35
C ASP A 45 -10.82 21.37 5.30
N ASN A 46 -10.00 22.43 5.29
CA ASN A 46 -8.54 22.40 5.16
C ASN A 46 -7.99 21.81 3.82
N MET A 47 -8.85 21.41 2.90
CA MET A 47 -8.50 20.98 1.55
C MET A 47 -8.57 22.15 0.58
N ARG A 48 -7.70 22.17 -0.43
CA ARG A 48 -7.86 23.03 -1.60
C ARG A 48 -8.93 22.45 -2.51
N CYS A 49 -9.85 23.29 -2.93
CA CYS A 49 -10.84 22.97 -3.93
C CYS A 49 -10.36 23.50 -5.28
N TYR A 50 -10.61 22.73 -6.33
CA TYR A 50 -10.32 23.11 -7.70
C TYR A 50 -11.54 22.85 -8.56
N LYS A 51 -11.82 23.73 -9.51
CA LYS A 51 -12.91 23.56 -10.46
C LYS A 51 -12.38 23.07 -11.80
N LEU A 52 -13.14 22.21 -12.46
CA LEU A 52 -12.82 21.79 -13.83
C LEU A 52 -13.00 22.95 -14.82
N THR A 53 -12.03 23.13 -15.72
CA THR A 53 -12.11 24.11 -16.81
C THR A 53 -12.90 23.54 -17.99
N THR A 54 -13.31 24.41 -18.92
CA THR A 54 -13.98 23.99 -20.17
C THR A 54 -13.12 23.03 -20.99
N ASP A 55 -11.81 23.23 -21.01
CA ASP A 55 -10.86 22.34 -21.70
C ASP A 55 -10.83 20.94 -21.06
N ALA A 56 -11.00 20.87 -19.74
CA ALA A 56 -11.11 19.59 -19.04
C ALA A 56 -12.38 18.83 -19.40
N PHE A 57 -13.51 19.52 -19.50
CA PHE A 57 -14.75 18.90 -19.98
C PHE A 57 -14.60 18.40 -21.42
N SER A 58 -13.99 19.18 -22.31
CA SER A 58 -13.74 18.76 -23.70
C SER A 58 -12.80 17.54 -23.79
N LEU A 59 -11.77 17.48 -22.94
CA LEU A 59 -10.89 16.33 -22.85
C LEU A 59 -11.62 15.08 -22.34
N LEU A 60 -12.45 15.23 -21.29
CA LEU A 60 -13.26 14.14 -20.75
C LEU A 60 -14.27 13.61 -21.79
N ASP A 61 -14.89 14.51 -22.55
CA ASP A 61 -15.77 14.14 -23.67
C ASP A 61 -15.01 13.39 -24.77
N THR A 62 -13.80 13.83 -25.10
CA THR A 62 -12.93 13.17 -26.09
C THR A 62 -12.51 11.78 -25.61
N ILE A 63 -12.14 11.64 -24.34
CA ILE A 63 -11.81 10.36 -23.72
C ILE A 63 -13.03 9.42 -23.77
N ASN A 64 -14.21 9.91 -23.38
CA ASN A 64 -15.45 9.15 -23.44
C ASN A 64 -15.80 8.70 -24.86
N LEU A 65 -15.62 9.58 -25.86
CA LEU A 65 -15.81 9.26 -27.27
C LEU A 65 -14.81 8.20 -27.74
N ASN A 66 -13.54 8.32 -27.38
CA ASN A 66 -12.51 7.34 -27.74
C ASN A 66 -12.78 5.97 -27.11
N PHE A 67 -13.26 5.93 -25.87
CA PHE A 67 -13.73 4.68 -25.26
C PHE A 67 -14.91 4.10 -26.03
N LYS A 68 -15.92 4.91 -26.38
CA LYS A 68 -17.05 4.44 -27.22
C LYS A 68 -16.62 3.91 -28.59
N VAL A 69 -15.59 4.49 -29.21
CA VAL A 69 -15.04 4.03 -30.50
C VAL A 69 -14.23 2.73 -30.36
N MET A 70 -13.56 2.53 -29.23
CA MET A 70 -12.85 1.27 -28.92
C MET A 70 -13.81 0.10 -28.70
N PHE A 71 -15.01 0.35 -28.16
CA PHE A 71 -16.05 -0.65 -27.96
C PHE A 71 -17.14 -0.53 -29.04
N LYS A 72 -16.87 -1.08 -30.23
CA LYS A 72 -17.72 -0.91 -31.44
C LYS A 72 -19.16 -1.44 -31.33
N ASN A 73 -19.52 -2.19 -30.28
CA ASN A 73 -20.86 -2.77 -30.13
C ASN A 73 -21.65 -2.08 -29.01
N SER A 74 -22.67 -1.33 -29.39
CA SER A 74 -23.57 -0.61 -28.48
C SER A 74 -24.28 -1.51 -27.46
N SER A 75 -24.44 -2.81 -27.76
CA SER A 75 -25.05 -3.80 -26.87
C SER A 75 -24.14 -4.21 -25.69
N GLU A 76 -22.82 -4.10 -25.84
CA GLU A 76 -21.88 -4.34 -24.73
C GLU A 76 -21.84 -3.13 -23.80
N ILE A 77 -22.03 -1.93 -24.34
CA ILE A 77 -22.06 -0.68 -23.57
C ILE A 77 -23.36 -0.55 -22.77
N GLU A 78 -24.54 -0.88 -23.32
CA GLU A 78 -25.79 -0.87 -22.55
C GLU A 78 -25.82 -1.92 -21.44
N ALA A 79 -25.11 -3.04 -21.60
CA ALA A 79 -24.93 -4.03 -20.53
C ALA A 79 -23.99 -3.54 -19.40
N ILE A 80 -23.00 -2.70 -19.71
CA ILE A 80 -22.07 -2.13 -18.72
C ILE A 80 -22.64 -0.89 -18.04
N ILE A 81 -23.39 -0.04 -18.77
CA ILE A 81 -23.98 1.20 -18.26
C ILE A 81 -25.32 0.93 -17.56
N GLY A 82 -26.07 -0.10 -17.96
CA GLY A 82 -27.36 -0.47 -17.36
C GLY A 82 -27.29 -0.99 -15.92
N GLU A 83 -26.08 -1.23 -15.38
CA GLU A 83 -25.86 -1.63 -13.98
C GLU A 83 -25.39 -0.49 -13.07
N ILE A 84 -25.26 0.74 -13.58
CA ILE A 84 -24.94 1.91 -12.74
C ILE A 84 -26.24 2.66 -12.46
N ASP A 85 -26.98 2.19 -11.47
CA ASP A 85 -27.96 3.03 -10.78
C ASP A 85 -27.18 4.15 -10.07
N ILE A 86 -27.28 5.35 -10.62
CA ILE A 86 -26.88 6.57 -9.92
C ILE A 86 -27.97 6.82 -8.87
N CYS A 87 -27.80 6.27 -7.67
CA CYS A 87 -28.64 6.62 -6.54
C CYS A 87 -28.14 7.95 -5.93
N ASP A 88 -28.89 9.01 -6.20
CA ASP A 88 -28.89 10.23 -5.39
C ASP A 88 -29.58 9.91 -4.04
N ASP A 89 -28.94 9.19 -3.13
CA ASP A 89 -29.35 9.26 -1.71
C ASP A 89 -28.29 8.75 -0.73
N ASP A 90 -28.04 9.56 0.30
CA ASP A 90 -27.09 9.35 1.38
C ASP A 90 -27.58 8.27 2.36
N SER A 91 -27.77 7.02 1.95
CA SER A 91 -27.93 5.90 2.90
C SER A 91 -27.79 4.51 2.24
N ILE A 92 -27.11 3.61 2.95
CA ILE A 92 -27.21 2.13 2.89
C ILE A 92 -26.27 1.36 1.94
N ILE A 93 -25.36 0.62 2.59
CA ILE A 93 -25.02 -0.81 2.41
C ILE A 93 -24.83 -1.30 0.96
N CYS A 94 -23.56 -1.49 0.61
CA CYS A 94 -23.11 -2.23 -0.56
C CYS A 94 -23.17 -3.75 -0.31
N ASP A 95 -24.38 -4.30 -0.26
CA ASP A 95 -24.58 -5.75 -0.35
C ASP A 95 -24.98 -6.11 -1.79
N ASN A 96 -24.18 -6.96 -2.43
CA ASN A 96 -24.36 -7.59 -3.76
C ASN A 96 -23.59 -6.96 -4.93
N PHE A 97 -22.26 -6.92 -4.83
CA PHE A 97 -21.38 -7.16 -5.98
C PHE A 97 -20.87 -8.61 -5.90
N PRO A 98 -20.65 -9.35 -7.00
CA PRO A 98 -20.16 -10.73 -6.93
C PRO A 98 -18.79 -10.74 -6.23
N LEU A 99 -18.77 -11.23 -4.99
CA LEU A 99 -17.58 -11.38 -4.16
C LEU A 99 -16.74 -12.55 -4.68
N ASP A 100 -16.09 -12.38 -5.83
CA ASP A 100 -14.92 -13.19 -6.15
C ASP A 100 -13.74 -12.68 -5.30
N GLN A 101 -13.75 -13.18 -4.05
CA GLN A 101 -12.71 -13.14 -3.03
C GLN A 101 -12.14 -11.75 -2.67
N GLU A 102 -12.66 -11.14 -1.59
CA GLU A 102 -11.95 -10.09 -0.86
C GLU A 102 -10.54 -10.58 -0.46
N LYS A 103 -9.50 -10.17 -1.18
CA LYS A 103 -8.10 -10.38 -0.77
C LYS A 103 -7.66 -9.14 0.03
N ILE A 104 -7.51 -9.30 1.34
CA ILE A 104 -6.85 -8.29 2.17
C ILE A 104 -5.36 -8.40 1.86
N VAL A 105 -4.79 -7.40 1.20
CA VAL A 105 -3.36 -7.34 0.85
C VAL A 105 -2.71 -6.23 1.66
N ASP A 106 -1.60 -6.53 2.31
CA ASP A 106 -0.82 -5.50 2.97
C ASP A 106 -0.02 -4.69 1.95
N ILE A 107 0.05 -3.37 2.12
CA ILE A 107 0.63 -2.47 1.11
C ILE A 107 2.16 -2.60 0.98
N ASN A 108 2.81 -3.14 2.01
CA ASN A 108 4.22 -3.54 1.96
C ASN A 108 4.41 -4.97 1.42
N GLU A 109 3.32 -5.65 1.05
CA GLU A 109 3.28 -7.05 0.57
C GLU A 109 2.72 -7.15 -0.87
N VAL A 110 2.43 -6.03 -1.53
CA VAL A 110 1.76 -6.01 -2.86
C VAL A 110 2.67 -6.47 -4.00
N ASP A 111 4.00 -6.49 -3.81
CA ASP A 111 4.97 -6.78 -4.85
C ASP A 111 5.59 -8.21 -4.75
N ASP A 112 4.97 -9.09 -3.97
CA ASP A 112 5.71 -10.21 -3.36
C ASP A 112 5.31 -11.61 -3.83
N GLU A 113 4.43 -11.74 -4.83
CA GLU A 113 4.10 -13.05 -5.39
C GLU A 113 5.26 -13.54 -6.26
N PHE A 114 5.94 -14.60 -5.80
CA PHE A 114 7.04 -15.23 -6.52
C PHE A 114 6.53 -15.80 -7.85
N ASN A 115 6.91 -15.16 -8.96
CA ASN A 115 6.51 -15.62 -10.29
C ASN A 115 7.32 -16.87 -10.68
N SER A 116 6.69 -18.05 -10.60
CA SER A 116 7.29 -19.35 -10.95
C SER A 116 7.90 -19.35 -12.36
N ASP A 117 7.26 -18.67 -13.31
CA ASP A 117 7.71 -18.62 -14.70
C ASP A 117 9.00 -17.82 -14.84
N VAL A 118 9.21 -16.81 -13.99
CA VAL A 118 10.45 -16.04 -13.93
C VAL A 118 11.57 -16.91 -13.35
N ALA A 119 11.29 -17.68 -12.30
CA ALA A 119 12.28 -18.55 -11.67
C ALA A 119 12.82 -19.61 -12.65
N ASP A 120 11.94 -20.23 -13.43
CA ASP A 120 12.32 -21.25 -14.42
C ASP A 120 13.10 -20.65 -15.59
N LYS A 121 12.74 -19.44 -16.05
CA LYS A 121 13.50 -18.71 -17.08
C LYS A 121 14.92 -18.36 -16.62
N ILE A 122 15.08 -17.93 -15.37
CA ILE A 122 16.39 -17.63 -14.76
C ILE A 122 17.24 -18.90 -14.67
N LYS A 123 16.68 -20.00 -14.12
CA LYS A 123 17.38 -21.27 -13.96
C LYS A 123 17.86 -21.84 -15.30
N ASN A 124 17.01 -21.79 -16.31
CA ASN A 124 17.30 -22.35 -17.63
C ASN A 124 18.03 -21.37 -18.57
N LYS A 125 18.35 -20.14 -18.12
CA LYS A 125 18.95 -19.05 -18.91
C LYS A 125 18.27 -18.82 -20.26
N ASN A 126 16.98 -19.10 -20.37
CA ASN A 126 16.27 -19.16 -21.64
C ASN A 126 15.43 -17.88 -21.81
N ILE A 127 16.10 -16.79 -22.18
CA ILE A 127 15.47 -15.48 -22.40
C ILE A 127 15.54 -15.15 -23.89
N ASN A 128 14.38 -15.04 -24.54
CA ASN A 128 14.31 -14.54 -25.91
C ASN A 128 14.54 -13.02 -25.91
N LYS A 129 15.78 -12.60 -26.20
CA LYS A 129 16.18 -11.19 -26.20
C LYS A 129 15.44 -10.34 -27.25
N ASN A 130 14.89 -10.96 -28.29
CA ASN A 130 14.28 -10.23 -29.41
C ASN A 130 12.95 -9.53 -29.04
N ASN A 131 12.36 -9.86 -27.88
CA ASN A 131 11.12 -9.24 -27.38
C ASN A 131 11.34 -8.24 -26.23
N LEU A 132 12.59 -7.95 -25.82
CA LEU A 132 12.90 -7.06 -24.69
C LEU A 132 12.74 -5.55 -25.00
N LEU A 133 12.44 -5.20 -26.25
CA LEU A 133 12.39 -3.82 -26.76
C LEU A 133 11.03 -3.45 -27.37
N ASN A 134 10.05 -4.37 -27.33
CA ASN A 134 8.72 -4.12 -27.89
C ASN A 134 7.85 -3.50 -26.78
N ASP A 135 7.45 -2.24 -26.96
CA ASP A 135 6.42 -1.58 -26.13
C ASP A 135 5.08 -2.27 -26.36
N THR A 136 4.77 -3.30 -25.58
CA THR A 136 3.43 -3.85 -25.53
C THR A 136 2.56 -2.93 -24.68
N VAL A 137 1.49 -2.39 -25.27
CA VAL A 137 0.46 -1.61 -24.60
C VAL A 137 -0.16 -2.49 -23.49
N GLU A 138 0.05 -2.11 -22.23
CA GLU A 138 -0.39 -2.87 -21.05
C GLU A 138 -1.92 -2.91 -20.95
N ASN A 139 -2.46 -4.12 -20.75
CA ASN A 139 -3.80 -4.29 -20.21
C ASN A 139 -3.75 -3.94 -18.71
N SER A 140 -4.46 -2.89 -18.30
CA SER A 140 -4.58 -2.52 -16.89
C SER A 140 -5.69 -3.33 -16.21
N THR A 141 -5.39 -3.97 -15.08
CA THR A 141 -6.38 -4.61 -14.21
C THR A 141 -6.62 -3.74 -12.98
N TYR A 142 -7.89 -3.49 -12.65
CA TYR A 142 -8.26 -2.81 -11.40
C TYR A 142 -8.33 -3.81 -10.25
N VAL A 143 -7.70 -3.48 -9.12
CA VAL A 143 -7.74 -4.28 -7.89
C VAL A 143 -8.26 -3.42 -6.75
N TYR A 144 -9.34 -3.87 -6.09
CA TYR A 144 -9.82 -3.27 -4.85
C TYR A 144 -9.05 -3.87 -3.67
N VAL A 145 -8.37 -3.02 -2.89
CA VAL A 145 -7.58 -3.45 -1.73
C VAL A 145 -8.14 -2.83 -0.46
N LYS A 146 -8.65 -3.68 0.44
CA LYS A 146 -9.04 -3.30 1.80
C LYS A 146 -7.81 -3.30 2.69
N ARG A 147 -7.50 -2.15 3.30
CA ARG A 147 -6.27 -1.94 4.08
C ARG A 147 -6.57 -1.73 5.56
N ARG A 148 -5.78 -2.35 6.42
CA ARG A 148 -5.74 -2.02 7.85
C ARG A 148 -4.74 -0.88 8.07
N LYS A 149 -5.17 0.18 8.75
CA LYS A 149 -4.29 1.29 9.12
C LYS A 149 -3.25 0.78 10.13
N ARG A 150 -1.97 0.94 9.78
CA ARG A 150 -0.85 0.64 10.68
C ARG A 150 -0.57 1.83 11.60
N SER A 151 -0.16 1.54 12.83
CA SER A 151 0.28 2.51 13.82
C SER A 151 1.72 2.93 13.53
N SER A 152 1.92 4.24 13.38
CA SER A 152 3.24 4.85 13.30
C SER A 152 4.06 4.58 14.56
N ASP A 153 3.40 4.48 15.71
CA ASP A 153 4.05 4.31 17.01
C ASP A 153 4.60 2.91 17.16
N VAL A 154 3.84 1.88 16.76
CA VAL A 154 4.31 0.49 16.73
C VAL A 154 5.50 0.34 15.78
N THR A 155 5.42 0.97 14.61
CA THR A 155 6.51 0.98 13.62
C THR A 155 7.77 1.63 14.19
N SER A 156 7.63 2.82 14.77
CA SER A 156 8.75 3.59 15.32
C SER A 156 9.37 2.89 16.52
N HIS A 157 8.55 2.42 17.46
CA HIS A 157 8.99 1.63 18.61
C HIS A 157 9.79 0.39 18.18
N THR A 158 9.30 -0.33 17.16
CA THR A 158 9.98 -1.52 16.64
C THR A 158 11.37 -1.21 16.09
N ARG A 159 11.53 -0.10 15.36
CA ARG A 159 12.83 0.31 14.84
C ARG A 159 13.77 0.81 15.93
N ILE A 160 13.23 1.50 16.95
CA ILE A 160 13.99 2.01 18.10
C ILE A 160 14.56 0.86 18.92
N ARG A 161 13.74 -0.14 19.31
CA ARG A 161 14.22 -1.29 20.12
C ARG A 161 15.31 -2.10 19.42
N ALA A 162 15.25 -2.18 18.10
CA ALA A 162 16.22 -2.90 17.28
C ALA A 162 17.57 -2.18 17.19
N ASN A 163 17.62 -0.89 17.55
CA ASN A 163 18.83 -0.08 17.64
C ASN A 163 19.70 -0.16 16.37
N GLY A 164 19.04 -0.13 15.20
CA GLY A 164 19.72 -0.20 13.90
C GLY A 164 20.35 -1.55 13.55
N ILE A 165 20.03 -2.61 14.28
CA ILE A 165 20.44 -4.00 14.00
C ILE A 165 19.22 -4.79 13.52
N CYS A 166 19.41 -5.60 12.48
CA CYS A 166 18.36 -6.49 11.98
C CYS A 166 18.09 -7.63 12.97
N ASP A 167 16.83 -7.80 13.35
CA ASP A 167 16.37 -8.82 14.30
C ASP A 167 16.56 -10.26 13.80
N LEU A 168 16.75 -10.47 12.49
CA LEU A 168 16.98 -11.81 11.92
C LEU A 168 18.47 -12.12 11.71
N CYS A 169 19.18 -11.29 10.95
CA CYS A 169 20.56 -11.59 10.57
C CYS A 169 21.61 -11.00 11.51
N GLY A 170 21.24 -10.14 12.46
CA GLY A 170 22.16 -9.48 13.40
C GLY A 170 23.10 -8.45 12.76
N ASN A 171 22.96 -8.17 11.47
CA ASN A 171 23.74 -7.14 10.79
C ASN A 171 23.16 -5.75 11.04
N LYS A 172 24.01 -4.73 10.94
CA LYS A 172 23.57 -3.33 10.93
C LYS A 172 22.64 -3.05 9.74
N ALA A 173 21.79 -2.04 9.90
CA ALA A 173 21.02 -1.47 8.80
C ALA A 173 21.94 -1.18 7.59
N PRO A 174 21.47 -1.42 6.35
CA PRO A 174 22.30 -1.27 5.17
C PRO A 174 22.67 0.19 4.85
N PHE A 175 21.86 1.14 5.31
CA PHE A 175 22.06 2.57 5.16
C PHE A 175 21.22 3.34 6.19
N ASP A 176 21.50 4.63 6.33
CA ASP A 176 20.68 5.56 7.09
C ASP A 176 19.74 6.32 6.16
N ASP A 177 18.53 6.65 6.63
CA ASP A 177 17.62 7.51 5.88
C ASP A 177 18.12 8.96 5.80
N LYS A 178 17.38 9.82 5.10
CA LYS A 178 17.73 11.25 4.92
C LYS A 178 17.83 12.05 6.23
N TYR A 179 17.38 11.48 7.35
CA TYR A 179 17.45 12.08 8.68
C TYR A 179 18.55 11.45 9.55
N GLY A 180 19.36 10.55 8.99
CA GLY A 180 20.42 9.84 9.71
C GLY A 180 19.90 8.68 10.58
N VAL A 181 18.67 8.20 10.36
CA VAL A 181 18.11 7.08 11.12
C VAL A 181 18.40 5.77 10.38
N PRO A 182 18.96 4.74 11.05
CA PRO A 182 19.17 3.42 10.45
C PRO A 182 17.91 2.86 9.77
N TYR A 183 18.03 2.44 8.52
CA TYR A 183 16.91 1.95 7.74
C TYR A 183 16.63 0.46 7.97
N LEU A 184 15.55 0.18 8.69
CA LEU A 184 14.98 -1.15 8.90
C LEU A 184 13.47 -1.08 8.65
N GLU A 185 12.91 -2.19 8.20
CA GLU A 185 11.50 -2.37 7.87
C GLU A 185 10.80 -3.16 8.98
N THR A 186 9.67 -2.63 9.47
CA THR A 186 8.85 -3.33 10.46
C THR A 186 8.06 -4.45 9.79
N HIS A 187 8.24 -5.67 10.30
CA HIS A 187 7.58 -6.87 9.83
C HIS A 187 6.70 -7.48 10.92
N HIS A 188 5.47 -7.85 10.57
CA HIS A 188 4.55 -8.55 11.48
C HIS A 188 4.72 -10.06 11.32
N LEU A 189 5.00 -10.80 12.39
CA LEU A 189 5.13 -12.27 12.31
C LEU A 189 3.79 -12.93 11.98
N VAL A 190 2.70 -12.51 12.62
CA VAL A 190 1.34 -12.80 12.15
C VAL A 190 0.89 -11.60 11.33
N THR A 191 0.80 -11.75 10.02
CA THR A 191 0.50 -10.63 9.10
C THR A 191 -0.90 -10.06 9.35
N LEU A 192 -1.11 -8.80 8.96
CA LEU A 192 -2.43 -8.16 9.08
C LEU A 192 -3.49 -8.84 8.18
N ALA A 193 -3.07 -9.38 7.04
CA ALA A 193 -3.89 -10.18 6.14
C ALA A 193 -4.38 -11.47 6.82
N SER A 194 -3.52 -12.11 7.63
CA SER A 194 -3.88 -13.25 8.48
C SER A 194 -4.52 -12.84 9.82
N ASN A 195 -5.09 -11.64 9.88
CA ASN A 195 -5.74 -11.07 11.06
C ASN A 195 -4.83 -10.91 12.30
N GLY A 196 -3.52 -10.76 12.09
CA GLY A 196 -2.56 -10.47 13.15
C GLY A 196 -2.78 -9.09 13.80
N PRO A 197 -2.36 -8.93 15.06
CA PRO A 197 -2.42 -7.64 15.74
C PRO A 197 -1.30 -6.70 15.25
N ASP A 198 -1.63 -5.42 15.09
CA ASP A 198 -0.64 -4.37 14.88
C ASP A 198 -0.09 -3.91 16.24
N ALA A 199 0.88 -4.65 16.76
CA ALA A 199 1.39 -4.46 18.12
C ALA A 199 2.87 -4.83 18.23
N ILE A 200 3.54 -4.27 19.26
CA ILE A 200 4.96 -4.47 19.55
C ILE A 200 5.32 -5.94 19.80
N PHE A 201 4.40 -6.72 20.38
CA PHE A 201 4.57 -8.16 20.60
C PHE A 201 4.35 -9.02 19.34
N ASN A 202 4.04 -8.43 18.18
CA ASN A 202 3.90 -9.17 16.92
C ASN A 202 4.82 -8.62 15.82
N THR A 203 5.74 -7.72 16.16
CA THR A 203 6.56 -7.01 15.19
C THR A 203 8.05 -7.18 15.47
N VAL A 204 8.85 -7.11 14.40
CA VAL A 204 10.33 -7.12 14.41
C VAL A 204 10.86 -6.12 13.38
N ALA A 205 12.09 -5.65 13.54
CA ALA A 205 12.76 -4.77 12.59
C ALA A 205 13.76 -5.57 11.74
N LEU A 206 13.53 -5.61 10.43
CA LEU A 206 14.34 -6.38 9.49
C LEU A 206 15.04 -5.47 8.49
N CYS A 207 16.23 -5.85 8.03
CA CYS A 207 16.80 -5.23 6.84
C CYS A 207 15.99 -5.64 5.59
N PRO A 208 16.04 -4.87 4.49
CA PRO A 208 15.24 -5.15 3.28
C PRO A 208 15.41 -6.59 2.75
N ASN A 209 16.63 -7.12 2.83
CA ASN A 209 16.93 -8.49 2.40
C ASN A 209 16.24 -9.54 3.27
N CYS A 210 16.31 -9.39 4.60
CA CYS A 210 15.66 -10.30 5.55
C CYS A 210 14.14 -10.16 5.50
N HIS A 211 13.63 -8.95 5.33
CA HIS A 211 12.19 -8.72 5.17
C HIS A 211 11.66 -9.45 3.93
N ARG A 212 12.32 -9.31 2.77
CA ARG A 212 11.94 -10.05 1.56
C ARG A 212 12.10 -11.56 1.72
N LYS A 213 13.12 -12.03 2.45
CA LYS A 213 13.30 -13.45 2.78
C LYS A 213 12.09 -14.00 3.53
N MET A 214 11.58 -13.28 4.53
CA MET A 214 10.40 -13.69 5.29
C MET A 214 9.17 -13.82 4.39
N HIS A 215 8.91 -12.84 3.51
CA HIS A 215 7.78 -12.93 2.57
C HIS A 215 7.94 -14.03 1.50
N SER A 216 9.17 -14.23 1.02
CA SER A 216 9.41 -15.16 -0.11
C SER A 216 9.52 -16.62 0.32
N LEU A 217 10.06 -16.88 1.52
CA LEU A 217 10.40 -18.24 1.97
C LEU A 217 9.65 -18.66 3.23
N ASP A 218 9.33 -17.72 4.11
CA ASP A 218 8.62 -17.93 5.38
C ASP A 218 9.11 -19.15 6.19
N LEU A 219 10.43 -19.32 6.30
CA LEU A 219 11.03 -20.51 6.91
C LEU A 219 10.65 -20.63 8.39
N VAL A 220 10.30 -21.85 8.82
CA VAL A 220 9.93 -22.16 10.21
C VAL A 220 11.02 -21.75 11.19
N ASP A 221 12.28 -22.04 10.87
CA ASP A 221 13.42 -21.72 11.74
C ASP A 221 13.60 -20.20 11.93
N ASP A 222 13.41 -19.41 10.88
CA ASP A 222 13.48 -17.94 10.96
C ASP A 222 12.33 -17.39 11.81
N ARG A 223 11.11 -17.92 11.63
CA ARG A 223 9.95 -17.56 12.45
C ARG A 223 10.18 -17.86 13.92
N GLU A 224 10.64 -19.06 14.26
CA GLU A 224 10.91 -19.47 15.64
C GLU A 224 12.05 -18.65 16.27
N PHE A 225 13.06 -18.30 15.48
CA PHE A 225 14.11 -17.38 15.92
C PHE A 225 13.54 -15.99 16.26
N LEU A 226 12.75 -15.40 15.35
CA LEU A 226 12.17 -14.07 15.56
C LEU A 226 11.17 -14.04 16.73
N LYS A 227 10.42 -15.12 16.98
CA LYS A 227 9.60 -15.26 18.20
C LYS A 227 10.44 -15.11 19.46
N LYS A 228 11.62 -15.77 19.52
CA LYS A 228 12.54 -15.66 20.67
C LYS A 228 13.08 -14.24 20.82
N VAL A 229 13.36 -13.56 19.71
CA VAL A 229 13.81 -12.15 19.73
C VAL A 229 12.74 -11.25 20.35
N ILE A 230 11.48 -11.35 19.89
CA ILE A 230 10.37 -10.60 20.49
C ILE A 230 10.23 -10.92 21.98
N TYR A 231 10.22 -12.20 22.35
CA TYR A 231 10.09 -12.62 23.74
C TYR A 231 11.18 -12.01 24.64
N ASN A 232 12.43 -12.01 24.16
CA ASN A 232 13.54 -11.39 24.89
C ASN A 232 13.38 -9.87 25.03
N TYR A 233 12.88 -9.17 24.01
CA TYR A 233 12.57 -7.74 24.14
C TYR A 233 11.51 -7.49 25.22
N LEU A 234 10.38 -8.21 25.15
CA LEU A 234 9.28 -8.04 26.11
C LEU A 234 9.70 -8.34 27.56
N LEU A 235 10.58 -9.33 27.75
CA LEU A 235 11.15 -9.62 29.07
C LEU A 235 12.09 -8.50 29.56
N ASN A 236 13.00 -8.02 28.71
CA ASN A 236 13.97 -7.00 29.08
C ASN A 236 13.32 -5.63 29.35
N ASP A 237 12.25 -5.33 28.63
CA ASP A 237 11.48 -4.08 28.77
C ASP A 237 10.43 -4.16 29.90
N GLU A 238 10.36 -5.30 30.61
CA GLU A 238 9.41 -5.59 31.70
C GLU A 238 7.93 -5.44 31.30
N GLU A 239 7.59 -5.62 30.02
CA GLU A 239 6.24 -5.43 29.47
C GLU A 239 5.30 -6.62 29.73
N LYS A 240 4.90 -6.81 30.99
CA LYS A 240 4.09 -7.97 31.42
C LYS A 240 2.82 -8.19 30.59
N GLU A 241 2.08 -7.13 30.28
CA GLU A 241 0.85 -7.24 29.48
C GLU A 241 1.13 -7.65 28.03
N ALA A 242 2.18 -7.11 27.42
CA ALA A 242 2.57 -7.47 26.07
C ALA A 242 3.09 -8.91 25.99
N LEU A 243 3.79 -9.37 27.04
CA LEU A 243 4.24 -10.75 27.18
C LEU A 243 3.08 -11.74 27.27
N GLU A 244 2.04 -11.45 28.07
CA GLU A 244 0.84 -12.29 28.14
C GLU A 244 0.12 -12.37 26.79
N LYS A 245 0.02 -11.23 26.09
CA LYS A 245 -0.56 -11.17 24.73
C LYS A 245 0.28 -11.95 23.71
N PHE A 246 1.60 -11.90 23.82
CA PHE A 246 2.54 -12.69 23.01
C PHE A 246 2.34 -14.19 23.21
N GLU A 247 2.35 -14.65 24.46
CA GLU A 247 2.17 -16.06 24.82
C GLU A 247 0.84 -16.59 24.27
N LYS A 248 -0.23 -15.79 24.37
CA LYS A 248 -1.53 -16.11 23.81
C LYS A 248 -1.53 -16.15 22.28
N LEU A 249 -0.88 -15.19 21.62
CA LEU A 249 -0.83 -15.12 20.15
C LEU A 249 -0.14 -16.34 19.54
N PHE A 250 0.92 -16.83 20.19
CA PHE A 250 1.73 -17.94 19.68
C PHE A 250 1.47 -19.28 20.37
N ASN A 251 0.42 -19.37 21.18
CA ASN A 251 0.03 -20.58 21.92
C ASN A 251 1.18 -21.20 22.74
N ILE A 252 1.99 -20.36 23.38
CA ILE A 252 3.09 -20.82 24.23
C ILE A 252 2.51 -21.22 25.58
N THR A 253 2.49 -22.51 25.88
CA THR A 253 2.15 -23.01 27.22
C THR A 253 3.28 -22.71 28.21
N LYS A 254 2.92 -22.12 29.35
CA LYS A 254 3.81 -21.97 30.52
C LYS A 254 4.20 -23.32 31.13
#